data_AF-A0A4R4MT53-F1
#
_entry.id   AF-A0A4R4MT53-F1
#
_cell.length_a   1.000
_cell.length_b   1.000
_cell.length_c   1.000
_cell.angle_alpha   90.00
_cell.angle_beta   90.00
_cell.angle_gamma   90.00
#
_symmetry.space_group_name_H-M   'P 1'
#
loop_
_entity.id
_entity.type
_entity.pdbx_description
1 polymer ?
#
loop_
_entity_poly.entity_id
_entity_poly.type
_entity_poly.pdbx_seq_one_letter_code
_entity_poly.pdbx_strand_id
1 'polypeptide(L)'
;MSRVRDGLERLLGTPVDDLTDLGSSHSWTLHRASLADGREVFVKAASDQEDVFAAEAAGLRWLGEAGPGTPVPEVVAADGGMLVLPWLPSASPTPAAAERLGRELAALHTGARPRAYGAPWDGYIADLPLDNTPDDRGWPRWYAERRLEPFLRRGARHLSSGDVRLVERVMADVEALAGPPEPPSRIHGDLWSGNVLWTGDRAMLIDPAAHGGHRETDLAMMALFGTPHLERVLAAYDEAAPLADGWRARVPLHQLHPLLVHVALFGASYRASLVDAARAALG
;
A
#
# COMPACT_ATOMS: atom_id res chain seq x y z
N MET A 1 -16.78 -18.98 -13.04
CA MET A 1 -17.81 -17.96 -13.35
C MET A 1 -19.10 -18.14 -12.54
N SER A 2 -19.86 -19.25 -12.63
CA SER A 2 -21.15 -19.36 -11.88
C SER A 2 -21.03 -19.15 -10.37
N ARG A 3 -20.04 -19.76 -9.68
CA ARG A 3 -19.86 -19.53 -8.23
C ARG A 3 -19.60 -18.07 -7.85
N VAL A 4 -18.86 -17.33 -8.68
CA VAL A 4 -18.56 -15.91 -8.43
C VAL A 4 -19.81 -15.07 -8.62
N ARG A 5 -20.56 -15.32 -9.70
CA ARG A 5 -21.87 -14.70 -9.95
C ARG A 5 -22.83 -14.93 -8.79
N ASP A 6 -23.06 -16.19 -8.41
CA ASP A 6 -24.01 -16.53 -7.36
C ASP A 6 -23.60 -15.94 -6.00
N GLY A 7 -22.29 -15.89 -5.71
CA GLY A 7 -21.76 -15.24 -4.51
C GLY A 7 -21.98 -13.73 -4.53
N LEU A 8 -21.69 -13.07 -5.65
CA LEU A 8 -21.88 -11.63 -5.82
C LEU A 8 -23.34 -11.23 -5.70
N GLU A 9 -24.26 -11.97 -6.33
CA GLU A 9 -25.70 -11.73 -6.26
C GLU A 9 -26.23 -11.88 -4.82
N ARG A 10 -25.75 -12.89 -4.08
CA ARG A 10 -26.09 -13.06 -2.66
C ARG A 10 -25.54 -11.92 -1.80
N LEU A 11 -24.29 -11.53 -2.04
CA LEU A 11 -23.60 -10.52 -1.24
C LEU A 11 -24.21 -9.13 -1.44
N LEU A 12 -24.62 -8.80 -2.67
CA LEU A 12 -25.18 -7.49 -3.01
C LEU A 12 -26.71 -7.44 -2.97
N GLY A 13 -27.39 -8.59 -3.05
CA GLY A 13 -28.84 -8.66 -3.23
C GLY A 13 -29.32 -8.12 -4.58
N THR A 14 -28.41 -8.00 -5.55
CA THR A 14 -28.69 -7.44 -6.89
C THR A 14 -28.29 -8.47 -7.95
N PRO A 15 -29.16 -8.77 -8.95
CA PRO A 15 -28.80 -9.64 -10.06
C PRO A 15 -27.59 -9.10 -10.84
N VAL A 16 -26.76 -10.01 -11.34
CA VAL A 16 -25.63 -9.68 -12.20
C VAL A 16 -26.10 -9.84 -13.65
N ASP A 17 -25.96 -8.82 -14.48
CA ASP A 17 -26.28 -8.91 -15.90
C ASP A 17 -25.11 -9.53 -16.66
N ASP A 18 -23.90 -8.97 -16.48
CA ASP A 18 -22.67 -9.44 -17.11
C ASP A 18 -21.56 -9.69 -16.08
N LEU A 19 -20.70 -10.67 -16.37
CA LEU A 19 -19.52 -10.98 -15.56
C LEU A 19 -18.35 -11.34 -16.49
N THR A 20 -17.35 -10.48 -16.50
CA THR A 20 -16.12 -10.64 -17.29
C THR A 20 -14.96 -11.03 -16.38
N ASP A 21 -14.26 -12.12 -16.73
CA ASP A 21 -13.02 -12.55 -16.08
C ASP A 21 -11.85 -11.68 -16.53
N LEU A 22 -11.10 -11.13 -15.59
CA LEU A 22 -9.94 -10.25 -15.80
C LEU A 22 -8.61 -10.97 -15.50
N GLY A 23 -8.65 -12.26 -15.18
CA GLY A 23 -7.50 -13.08 -14.82
C GLY A 23 -7.32 -13.23 -13.31
N SER A 24 -6.09 -13.46 -12.89
CA SER A 24 -5.73 -13.63 -11.49
C SER A 24 -4.61 -12.68 -11.06
N SER A 25 -4.60 -12.37 -9.76
CA SER A 25 -3.50 -11.73 -9.07
C SER A 25 -3.24 -12.53 -7.81
N HIS A 26 -1.98 -12.95 -7.60
CA HIS A 26 -1.62 -13.85 -6.51
C HIS A 26 -2.53 -15.10 -6.48
N SER A 27 -3.23 -15.33 -5.36
CA SER A 27 -4.07 -16.51 -5.11
C SER A 27 -5.56 -16.28 -5.41
N TRP A 28 -5.96 -15.12 -5.96
CA TRP A 28 -7.36 -14.78 -6.21
C TRP A 28 -7.63 -14.41 -7.67
N THR A 29 -8.91 -14.52 -8.05
CA THR A 29 -9.41 -14.16 -9.38
C THR A 29 -10.03 -12.77 -9.37
N LEU A 30 -9.93 -12.08 -10.50
CA LEU A 30 -10.40 -10.71 -10.69
C LEU A 30 -11.52 -10.70 -11.72
N HIS A 31 -12.61 -9.98 -11.42
CA HIS A 31 -13.76 -9.89 -12.31
C HIS A 31 -14.29 -8.46 -12.41
N ARG A 32 -14.86 -8.12 -13.56
CA ARG A 32 -15.75 -6.98 -13.73
C ARG A 32 -17.17 -7.49 -13.83
N ALA A 33 -18.11 -6.90 -13.09
CA ALA A 33 -19.52 -7.23 -13.17
C ALA A 33 -20.36 -5.98 -13.48
N SER A 34 -21.34 -6.13 -14.37
CA SER A 34 -22.43 -5.17 -14.57
C SER A 34 -23.65 -5.69 -13.84
N LEU A 35 -24.23 -4.88 -12.95
CA LEU A 35 -25.40 -5.25 -12.14
C LEU A 35 -26.70 -4.75 -12.79
N ALA A 36 -27.82 -5.41 -12.49
CA ALA A 36 -29.15 -5.06 -13.01
C ALA A 36 -29.64 -3.66 -12.59
N ASP A 37 -29.02 -3.04 -11.59
CA ASP A 37 -29.27 -1.66 -11.18
C ASP A 37 -28.40 -0.62 -11.91
N GLY A 38 -27.59 -1.06 -12.88
CA GLY A 38 -26.74 -0.23 -13.71
C GLY A 38 -25.35 0.07 -13.13
N ARG A 39 -25.03 -0.39 -11.91
CA ARG A 39 -23.68 -0.25 -11.35
C ARG A 39 -22.70 -1.20 -12.03
N GLU A 40 -21.46 -0.75 -12.16
CA GLU A 40 -20.33 -1.62 -12.51
C GLU A 40 -19.40 -1.78 -11.30
N VAL A 41 -19.01 -3.03 -11.03
CA VAL A 41 -18.17 -3.39 -9.88
C VAL A 41 -16.96 -4.20 -10.30
N PHE A 42 -15.88 -4.02 -9.55
CA PHE A 42 -14.70 -4.88 -9.55
C PHE A 42 -14.78 -5.87 -8.40
N VAL A 43 -14.45 -7.13 -8.66
CA VAL A 43 -14.57 -8.22 -7.68
C VAL A 43 -13.27 -8.98 -7.59
N LYS A 44 -12.70 -9.04 -6.38
CA LYS A 44 -11.69 -10.04 -6.01
C LYS A 44 -12.41 -11.24 -5.40
N ALA A 45 -12.09 -12.44 -5.85
CA ALA A 45 -12.73 -13.66 -5.34
C ALA A 45 -11.72 -14.81 -5.14
N ALA A 46 -11.78 -15.44 -3.97
CA ALA A 46 -11.03 -16.63 -3.58
C ALA A 46 -11.77 -17.40 -2.47
N SER A 47 -11.42 -18.67 -2.25
CA SER A 47 -12.07 -19.52 -1.22
C SER A 47 -11.27 -19.67 0.06
N ASP A 48 -10.03 -19.20 0.10
CA ASP A 48 -9.04 -19.45 1.15
C ASP A 48 -8.20 -18.18 1.47
N GLN A 49 -8.75 -16.99 1.21
CA GLN A 49 -8.09 -15.69 1.40
C GLN A 49 -8.94 -14.73 2.27
N GLU A 50 -9.73 -15.29 3.19
CA GLU A 50 -10.63 -14.54 4.07
C GLU A 50 -9.90 -13.41 4.81
N ASP A 51 -8.74 -13.72 5.40
CA ASP A 51 -7.98 -12.76 6.19
C ASP A 51 -7.42 -11.61 5.32
N VAL A 52 -6.99 -11.91 4.08
CA VAL A 52 -6.45 -10.91 3.15
C VAL A 52 -7.55 -9.93 2.73
N PHE A 53 -8.72 -10.44 2.35
CA PHE A 53 -9.85 -9.58 1.97
C PHE A 53 -10.41 -8.80 3.16
N ALA A 54 -10.44 -9.40 4.35
CA ALA A 54 -10.82 -8.70 5.57
C ALA A 54 -9.86 -7.55 5.89
N ALA A 55 -8.55 -7.78 5.77
CA ALA A 55 -7.52 -6.76 6.00
C ALA A 55 -7.59 -5.63 4.97
N GLU A 56 -7.75 -5.95 3.68
CA GLU A 56 -7.88 -4.93 2.63
C GLU A 56 -9.17 -4.11 2.79
N ALA A 57 -10.30 -4.76 3.08
CA ALA A 57 -11.56 -4.09 3.33
C ALA A 57 -11.50 -3.18 4.56
N ALA A 58 -10.87 -3.64 5.65
CA ALA A 58 -10.63 -2.83 6.84
C ALA A 58 -9.73 -1.63 6.52
N GLY A 59 -8.66 -1.85 5.75
CA GLY A 59 -7.74 -0.84 5.29
C GLY A 59 -8.42 0.24 4.44
N LEU A 60 -9.17 -0.14 3.41
CA LEU A 60 -9.89 0.79 2.54
C LEU A 60 -10.92 1.63 3.31
N ARG A 61 -11.72 1.01 4.17
CA ARG A 61 -12.69 1.71 5.02
C ARG A 61 -11.98 2.71 5.93
N TRP A 62 -10.90 2.27 6.59
CA TRP A 62 -10.13 3.11 7.48
C TRP A 62 -9.43 4.26 6.75
N LEU A 63 -8.82 4.04 5.58
CA LEU A 63 -8.29 5.14 4.78
C LEU A 63 -9.40 6.15 4.42
N GLY A 64 -10.58 5.66 4.04
CA GLY A 64 -11.75 6.50 3.71
C GLY A 64 -12.27 7.39 4.86
N GLU A 65 -12.01 7.03 6.13
CA GLU A 65 -12.33 7.88 7.29
C GLU A 65 -11.53 9.19 7.32
N ALA A 66 -10.47 9.35 6.51
CA ALA A 66 -9.74 10.61 6.39
C ALA A 66 -10.61 11.76 5.85
N GLY A 67 -11.71 11.43 5.17
CA GLY A 67 -12.76 12.38 4.81
C GLY A 67 -13.16 12.33 3.34
N PRO A 68 -14.13 13.17 2.94
CA PRO A 68 -14.57 13.27 1.57
C PRO A 68 -13.42 13.60 0.62
N GLY A 69 -13.35 12.92 -0.52
CA GLY A 69 -12.31 13.15 -1.52
C GLY A 69 -11.03 12.34 -1.30
N THR A 70 -10.93 11.53 -0.23
CA THR A 70 -9.84 10.56 -0.06
C THR A 70 -9.67 9.72 -1.34
N PRO A 71 -8.45 9.52 -1.86
CA PRO A 71 -8.22 8.85 -3.13
C PRO A 71 -8.25 7.33 -2.96
N VAL A 72 -9.25 6.74 -2.31
CA VAL A 72 -9.41 5.28 -2.19
C VAL A 72 -10.83 4.87 -2.59
N PRO A 73 -11.03 3.70 -3.22
CA PRO A 73 -12.37 3.23 -3.55
C PRO A 73 -13.16 2.92 -2.27
N GLU A 74 -14.45 3.23 -2.30
CA GLU A 74 -15.38 2.78 -1.26
C GLU A 74 -15.53 1.26 -1.31
N VAL A 75 -15.59 0.59 -0.16
CA VAL A 75 -15.90 -0.83 -0.12
C VAL A 75 -17.41 -1.02 -0.32
N VAL A 76 -17.82 -1.50 -1.49
CA VAL A 76 -19.24 -1.79 -1.80
C VAL A 76 -19.74 -2.94 -0.93
N ALA A 77 -18.96 -4.02 -0.87
CA ALA A 77 -19.22 -5.16 0.01
C ALA A 77 -17.94 -5.98 0.22
N ALA A 78 -17.87 -6.72 1.32
CA ALA A 78 -16.81 -7.70 1.55
C ALA A 78 -17.31 -8.83 2.46
N ASP A 79 -16.90 -10.05 2.18
CA ASP A 79 -17.06 -11.23 3.03
C ASP A 79 -15.79 -12.10 2.96
N GLY A 80 -15.82 -13.29 3.57
CA GLY A 80 -14.64 -14.17 3.61
C GLY A 80 -14.22 -14.74 2.24
N GLY A 81 -15.01 -14.56 1.19
CA GLY A 81 -14.67 -15.04 -0.16
C GLY A 81 -14.57 -13.96 -1.23
N MET A 82 -15.03 -12.73 -0.95
CA MET A 82 -15.07 -11.65 -1.93
C MET A 82 -14.79 -10.27 -1.33
N LEU A 83 -14.08 -9.45 -2.11
CA LEU A 83 -14.03 -8.01 -1.94
C LEU A 83 -14.61 -7.34 -3.19
N VAL A 84 -15.63 -6.51 -3.01
CA VAL A 84 -16.34 -5.81 -4.08
C VAL A 84 -16.09 -4.31 -3.96
N LEU A 85 -15.54 -3.73 -5.02
CA LEU A 85 -15.22 -2.32 -5.16
C LEU A 85 -15.93 -1.73 -6.39
N PRO A 86 -16.08 -0.40 -6.49
CA PRO A 86 -16.55 0.24 -7.71
C PRO A 86 -15.62 -0.08 -8.87
N TRP A 87 -16.19 -0.30 -10.06
CA TRP A 87 -15.37 -0.32 -11.26
C TRP A 87 -14.85 1.09 -11.56
N LEU A 88 -13.54 1.22 -11.75
CA LEU A 88 -12.87 2.48 -12.02
C LEU A 88 -12.31 2.45 -13.45
N PRO A 89 -12.94 3.13 -14.42
CA PRO A 89 -12.46 3.14 -15.80
C PRO A 89 -11.07 3.77 -15.87
N SER A 90 -10.12 3.05 -16.47
CA SER A 90 -8.76 3.55 -16.65
C SER A 90 -8.72 4.76 -17.58
N ALA A 91 -7.90 5.74 -17.23
CA ALA A 91 -7.63 6.94 -18.01
C ALA A 91 -6.12 7.18 -18.08
N SER A 92 -5.67 7.97 -19.05
CA SER A 92 -4.26 8.38 -19.11
C SER A 92 -3.93 9.34 -17.95
N PRO A 93 -2.74 9.24 -17.34
CA PRO A 93 -2.28 10.21 -16.37
C PRO A 93 -2.20 11.61 -17.00
N THR A 94 -2.57 12.64 -16.23
CA THR A 94 -2.43 14.04 -16.64
C THR A 94 -1.68 14.84 -15.58
N PRO A 95 -1.01 15.95 -15.94
CA PRO A 95 -0.39 16.84 -14.97
C PRO A 95 -1.36 17.32 -13.88
N ALA A 96 -2.57 17.70 -14.25
CA ALA A 96 -3.59 18.19 -13.30
C ALA A 96 -4.04 17.09 -12.32
N ALA A 97 -4.27 15.86 -12.81
CA ALA A 97 -4.60 14.72 -11.96
C ALA A 97 -3.45 14.39 -11.00
N ALA A 98 -2.19 14.54 -11.42
CA ALA A 98 -1.02 14.28 -10.60
C ALA A 98 -0.86 15.30 -9.46
N GLU A 99 -1.03 16.58 -9.75
CA GLU A 99 -1.04 17.63 -8.72
C GLU A 99 -2.20 17.44 -7.73
N ARG A 100 -3.38 17.04 -8.24
CA ARG A 100 -4.53 16.68 -7.41
C ARG A 100 -4.21 15.49 -6.50
N LEU A 101 -3.59 14.43 -7.02
CA LEU A 101 -3.16 13.28 -6.23
C LEU A 101 -2.20 13.71 -5.10
N GLY A 102 -1.22 14.58 -5.39
CA GLY A 102 -0.30 15.08 -4.37
C GLY A 102 -1.03 15.74 -3.19
N ARG A 103 -1.99 16.61 -3.47
CA ARG A 103 -2.82 17.27 -2.45
C ARG A 103 -3.75 16.31 -1.70
N GLU A 104 -4.39 15.38 -2.41
CA GLU A 104 -5.28 14.37 -1.81
C GLU A 104 -4.50 13.41 -0.91
N LEU A 105 -3.28 13.01 -1.30
CA LEU A 105 -2.39 12.17 -0.50
C LEU A 105 -1.87 12.92 0.75
N ALA A 106 -1.55 14.21 0.62
CA ALA A 106 -1.20 15.05 1.77
C ALA A 106 -2.35 15.14 2.78
N ALA A 107 -3.58 15.32 2.31
CA ALA A 107 -4.77 15.33 3.16
C ALA A 107 -5.00 13.97 3.86
N LEU A 108 -4.84 12.86 3.13
CA LEU A 108 -4.91 11.51 3.70
C LEU A 108 -3.89 11.32 4.85
N HIS A 109 -2.64 11.71 4.62
CA HIS A 109 -1.58 11.52 5.60
C HIS A 109 -1.70 12.42 6.83
N THR A 110 -2.24 13.63 6.67
CA THR A 110 -2.17 14.68 7.71
C THR A 110 -3.50 15.04 8.35
N GLY A 111 -4.63 14.74 7.69
CA GLY A 111 -5.97 15.16 8.15
C GLY A 111 -6.46 14.41 9.38
N ALA A 112 -6.45 13.07 9.34
CA ALA A 112 -7.00 12.21 10.40
C ALA A 112 -5.93 11.25 10.96
N ARG A 113 -4.90 11.80 11.62
CA ARG A 113 -3.76 11.00 12.12
C ARG A 113 -4.20 9.95 13.14
N PRO A 114 -3.73 8.70 13.01
CA PRO A 114 -3.98 7.66 14.02
C PRO A 114 -3.20 7.92 15.30
N ARG A 115 -3.53 7.18 16.35
CA ARG A 115 -2.86 7.30 17.67
C ARG A 115 -1.54 6.53 17.76
N ALA A 116 -1.37 5.50 16.95
CA ALA A 116 -0.23 4.57 16.99
C ALA A 116 0.17 4.17 15.57
N TYR A 117 1.39 3.65 15.43
CA TYR A 117 1.78 2.88 14.25
C TYR A 117 1.06 1.53 14.25
N GLY A 118 0.95 0.87 13.10
CA GLY A 118 0.21 -0.39 12.95
C GLY A 118 -1.30 -0.19 12.78
N ALA A 119 -2.09 -1.23 13.05
CA ALA A 119 -3.54 -1.23 12.87
C ALA A 119 -4.22 -2.23 13.83
N PRO A 120 -5.53 -2.08 14.12
CA PRO A 120 -6.28 -3.01 14.97
C PRO A 120 -6.72 -4.31 14.27
N TRP A 121 -6.21 -4.58 13.06
CA TRP A 121 -6.46 -5.81 12.29
C TRP A 121 -5.13 -6.45 11.87
N ASP A 122 -5.15 -7.76 11.64
CA ASP A 122 -4.01 -8.49 11.09
C ASP A 122 -3.69 -7.98 9.68
N GLY A 123 -2.42 -7.62 9.44
CA GLY A 123 -2.00 -7.03 8.17
C GLY A 123 -1.55 -8.06 7.16
N TYR A 124 -1.68 -7.71 5.88
CA TYR A 124 -1.12 -8.45 4.77
C TYR A 124 -0.44 -7.51 3.78
N ILE A 125 0.66 -7.97 3.19
CA ILE A 125 1.28 -7.38 2.00
C ILE A 125 1.40 -8.49 0.95
N ALA A 126 0.68 -8.36 -0.15
CA ALA A 126 0.34 -9.52 -1.00
C ALA A 126 -0.29 -10.65 -0.17
N ASP A 127 0.31 -11.83 -0.15
CA ASP A 127 -0.11 -13.00 0.65
C ASP A 127 0.73 -13.18 1.93
N LEU A 128 1.62 -12.24 2.24
CA LEU A 128 2.51 -12.33 3.40
C LEU A 128 1.91 -11.62 4.62
N PRO A 129 1.95 -12.24 5.80
CA PRO A 129 1.59 -11.57 7.04
C PRO A 129 2.44 -10.31 7.27
N LEU A 130 1.76 -9.22 7.58
CA LEU A 130 2.33 -7.92 7.94
C LEU A 130 1.96 -7.62 9.39
N ASP A 131 2.97 -7.54 10.26
CA ASP A 131 2.74 -7.33 11.69
C ASP A 131 2.22 -5.91 11.95
N ASN A 132 0.93 -5.82 12.26
CA ASN A 132 0.23 -4.57 12.52
C ASN A 132 0.11 -4.23 14.01
N THR A 133 0.81 -4.95 14.89
CA THR A 133 0.77 -4.69 16.34
C THR A 133 0.90 -3.19 16.64
N PRO A 134 -0.11 -2.57 17.26
CA PRO A 134 -0.07 -1.14 17.55
C PRO A 134 1.05 -0.76 18.52
N ASP A 135 1.76 0.33 18.20
CA ASP A 135 2.82 0.87 19.05
C ASP A 135 2.87 2.41 18.95
N ASP A 136 3.01 3.09 20.08
CA ASP A 136 3.13 4.55 20.19
C ASP A 136 4.52 5.02 20.65
N ARG A 137 5.48 4.10 20.81
CA ARG A 137 6.83 4.38 21.36
C ARG A 137 7.83 4.96 20.35
N GLY A 138 7.42 5.12 19.08
CA GLY A 138 8.21 5.77 18.04
C GLY A 138 8.37 4.93 16.77
N TRP A 139 8.44 5.62 15.63
CA TRP A 139 8.57 4.99 14.32
C TRP A 139 9.83 4.14 14.12
N PRO A 140 11.05 4.57 14.50
CA PRO A 140 12.28 3.90 14.07
C PRO A 140 12.35 2.45 14.56
N ARG A 141 12.14 2.26 15.86
CA ARG A 141 12.07 0.94 16.49
C ARG A 141 10.94 0.08 15.92
N TRP A 142 9.73 0.65 15.80
CA TRP A 142 8.58 -0.07 15.26
C TRP A 142 8.83 -0.52 13.81
N TYR A 143 9.44 0.33 12.98
CA TYR A 143 9.81 0.03 11.60
C TYR A 143 10.84 -1.11 11.53
N ALA A 144 11.90 -1.05 12.34
CA ALA A 144 12.90 -2.11 12.39
C ALA A 144 12.29 -3.47 12.79
N GLU A 145 11.52 -3.51 13.89
CA GLU A 145 10.95 -4.75 14.45
C GLU A 145 9.80 -5.32 13.60
N ARG A 146 8.96 -4.46 13.02
CA ARG A 146 7.66 -4.86 12.41
C ARG A 146 7.64 -4.77 10.88
N ARG A 147 8.61 -4.08 10.26
CA ARG A 147 8.68 -3.93 8.79
C ARG A 147 9.98 -4.44 8.19
N LEU A 148 11.11 -4.37 8.89
CA LEU A 148 12.39 -4.88 8.37
C LEU A 148 12.68 -6.31 8.83
N GLU A 149 12.72 -6.56 10.14
CA GLU A 149 13.15 -7.84 10.71
C GLU A 149 12.40 -9.07 10.17
N PRO A 150 11.05 -9.07 10.07
CA PRO A 150 10.31 -10.26 9.63
C PRO A 150 10.63 -10.61 8.16
N PHE A 151 10.76 -9.60 7.31
CA PHE A 151 11.04 -9.78 5.88
C PHE A 151 12.52 -10.03 5.60
N LEU A 152 13.43 -9.49 6.41
CA LEU A 152 14.84 -9.89 6.39
C LEU A 152 15.00 -11.37 6.70
N ARG A 153 14.35 -11.86 7.77
CA ARG A 153 14.35 -13.29 8.12
C ARG A 153 13.76 -14.15 7.01
N ARG A 154 12.61 -13.75 6.45
CA ARG A 154 11.95 -14.49 5.36
C ARG A 154 12.78 -14.50 4.09
N GLY A 155 13.37 -13.37 3.73
CA GLY A 155 14.19 -13.19 2.52
C GLY A 155 15.63 -13.70 2.63
N ALA A 156 16.12 -14.01 3.84
CA ALA A 156 17.53 -14.33 4.10
C ALA A 156 18.11 -15.43 3.20
N ARG A 157 17.30 -16.42 2.79
CA ARG A 157 17.73 -17.49 1.87
C ARG A 157 18.19 -17.00 0.49
N HIS A 158 17.80 -15.78 0.11
CA HIS A 158 18.15 -15.12 -1.14
C HIS A 158 19.27 -14.08 -0.99
N LEU A 159 19.82 -13.96 0.22
CA LEU A 159 20.80 -12.95 0.60
C LEU A 159 22.10 -13.63 1.06
N SER A 160 23.24 -12.98 0.82
CA SER A 160 24.49 -13.40 1.43
C SER A 160 24.51 -12.96 2.90
N SER A 161 25.37 -13.59 3.71
CA SER A 161 25.56 -13.18 5.10
C SER A 161 26.05 -11.72 5.23
N GLY A 162 26.74 -11.20 4.21
CA GLY A 162 27.15 -9.80 4.15
C GLY A 162 26.00 -8.83 3.94
N ASP A 163 25.00 -9.22 3.14
CA ASP A 163 23.80 -8.40 2.90
C ASP A 163 22.92 -8.37 4.14
N VAL A 164 22.75 -9.51 4.81
CA VAL A 164 22.01 -9.60 6.08
C VAL A 164 22.65 -8.67 7.12
N ARG A 165 23.97 -8.77 7.32
CA ARG A 165 24.71 -7.88 8.24
C ARG A 165 24.62 -6.40 7.85
N LEU A 166 24.44 -6.08 6.57
CA LEU A 166 24.28 -4.70 6.11
C LEU A 166 22.91 -4.15 6.54
N VAL A 167 21.84 -4.91 6.34
CA VAL A 167 20.49 -4.51 6.77
C VAL A 167 20.39 -4.47 8.30
N GLU A 168 21.01 -5.42 9.01
CA GLU A 168 21.08 -5.42 10.48
C GLU A 168 21.78 -4.16 11.03
N ARG A 169 22.82 -3.65 10.33
CA ARG A 169 23.42 -2.36 10.71
C ARG A 169 22.46 -1.19 10.53
N VAL A 170 21.72 -1.15 9.43
CA VAL A 170 20.67 -0.12 9.25
C VAL A 170 19.64 -0.18 10.38
N MET A 171 19.21 -1.40 10.76
CA MET A 171 18.28 -1.58 11.87
C MET A 171 18.86 -1.14 13.22
N ALA A 172 20.15 -1.39 13.47
CA ALA A 172 20.83 -0.96 14.69
C ALA A 172 20.97 0.57 14.76
N ASP A 173 21.19 1.23 13.63
CA ASP A 173 21.38 2.67 13.54
C ASP A 173 20.06 3.44 13.24
N VAL A 174 18.92 2.74 13.16
CA VAL A 174 17.65 3.30 12.65
C VAL A 174 17.21 4.57 13.37
N GLU A 175 17.46 4.69 14.68
CA GLU A 175 17.15 5.89 15.47
C GLU A 175 17.92 7.13 14.98
N ALA A 176 19.17 6.96 14.55
CA ALA A 176 19.98 8.04 14.00
C ALA A 176 19.60 8.35 12.54
N LEU A 177 19.10 7.36 11.80
CA LEU A 177 18.78 7.48 10.38
C LEU A 177 17.36 8.02 10.11
N ALA A 178 16.43 7.83 11.05
CA ALA A 178 15.01 8.13 10.86
C ALA A 178 14.68 9.63 10.74
N GLY A 179 15.58 10.52 11.14
CA GLY A 179 15.31 11.96 11.17
C GLY A 179 14.41 12.38 12.35
N PRO A 180 13.81 13.57 12.30
CA PRO A 180 13.02 14.09 13.41
C PRO A 180 11.72 13.28 13.60
N PRO A 181 11.25 13.10 14.85
CA PRO A 181 10.00 12.39 15.11
C PRO A 181 8.80 13.13 14.52
N GLU A 182 7.91 12.39 13.85
CA GLU A 182 6.60 12.87 13.41
C GLU A 182 5.48 11.92 13.86
N PRO A 183 4.24 12.43 14.09
CA PRO A 183 3.11 11.58 14.41
C PRO A 183 2.80 10.61 13.27
N PRO A 184 2.25 9.41 13.56
CA PRO A 184 1.87 8.46 12.54
C PRO A 184 0.84 9.07 11.56
N SER A 185 0.85 8.53 10.35
CA SER A 185 -0.01 8.93 9.23
C SER A 185 -0.81 7.72 8.77
N ARG A 186 -2.01 7.95 8.19
CA ARG A 186 -2.76 6.88 7.52
C ARG A 186 -2.13 6.59 6.17
N ILE A 187 -1.23 5.60 6.10
CA ILE A 187 -0.53 5.30 4.84
C ILE A 187 -1.22 4.17 4.09
N HIS A 188 -1.12 4.21 2.76
CA HIS A 188 -1.54 3.13 1.86
C HIS A 188 -0.72 1.86 2.10
N GLY A 189 0.58 1.98 2.37
CA GLY A 189 1.45 0.88 2.77
C GLY A 189 2.03 0.04 1.62
N ASP A 190 1.43 0.12 0.43
CA ASP A 190 1.95 -0.48 -0.81
C ASP A 190 1.83 0.47 -2.02
N LEU A 191 2.21 1.74 -1.85
CA LEU A 191 1.94 2.78 -2.86
C LEU A 191 2.98 2.83 -3.99
N TRP A 192 3.04 1.81 -4.83
CA TRP A 192 3.81 1.85 -6.07
C TRP A 192 2.93 2.20 -7.27
N SER A 193 3.55 2.40 -8.45
CA SER A 193 2.85 2.89 -9.63
C SER A 193 1.73 2.00 -10.15
N GLY A 194 1.79 0.68 -9.90
CA GLY A 194 0.71 -0.26 -10.23
C GLY A 194 -0.55 -0.07 -9.37
N ASN A 195 -0.39 0.49 -8.18
CA ASN A 195 -1.49 0.76 -7.23
C ASN A 195 -2.02 2.21 -7.36
N VAL A 196 -1.55 2.97 -8.36
CA VAL A 196 -2.07 4.29 -8.72
C VAL A 196 -2.91 4.16 -9.99
N LEU A 197 -4.22 4.05 -9.82
CA LEU A 197 -5.17 3.95 -10.92
C LEU A 197 -5.66 5.33 -11.34
N TRP A 198 -5.20 5.81 -12.49
CA TRP A 198 -5.69 7.03 -13.12
C TRP A 198 -7.09 6.78 -13.69
N THR A 199 -8.07 7.59 -13.29
CA THR A 199 -9.47 7.44 -13.69
C THR A 199 -10.15 8.80 -13.79
N GLY A 200 -10.80 9.04 -14.93
CA GLY A 200 -11.38 10.36 -15.23
C GLY A 200 -10.35 11.48 -15.14
N ASP A 201 -10.55 12.41 -14.21
CA ASP A 201 -9.70 13.58 -13.96
C ASP A 201 -8.82 13.46 -12.69
N ARG A 202 -8.73 12.25 -12.10
CA ARG A 202 -8.03 12.01 -10.84
C ARG A 202 -7.28 10.68 -10.83
N ALA A 203 -6.62 10.37 -9.72
CA ALA A 203 -6.09 9.05 -9.41
C ALA A 203 -6.80 8.48 -8.18
N MET A 204 -6.94 7.16 -8.17
CA MET A 204 -7.44 6.36 -7.05
C MET A 204 -6.36 5.35 -6.65
N LEU A 205 -6.17 5.17 -5.36
CA LEU A 205 -5.19 4.26 -4.78
C LEU A 205 -5.90 2.94 -4.46
N ILE A 206 -5.38 1.84 -5.01
CA ILE A 206 -5.96 0.50 -4.94
C ILE A 206 -5.00 -0.48 -4.28
N ASP A 207 -5.53 -1.60 -3.79
CA ASP A 207 -4.76 -2.69 -3.19
C ASP A 207 -3.89 -2.25 -1.98
N PRO A 208 -4.46 -1.57 -0.96
CA PRO A 208 -3.67 -1.09 0.17
C PRO A 208 -3.24 -2.21 1.12
N ALA A 209 -2.03 -2.05 1.67
CA ALA A 209 -1.58 -2.69 2.91
C ALA A 209 -1.68 -1.69 4.07
N ALA A 210 -2.88 -1.10 4.26
CA ALA A 210 -3.06 0.10 5.06
C ALA A 210 -2.72 -0.08 6.55
N HIS A 211 -2.06 0.93 7.13
CA HIS A 211 -1.76 1.00 8.56
C HIS A 211 -1.30 2.41 8.97
N GLY A 212 -1.19 2.64 10.29
CA GLY A 212 -0.47 3.78 10.84
C GLY A 212 1.02 3.66 10.55
N GLY A 213 1.58 4.57 9.75
CA GLY A 213 2.98 4.53 9.32
C GLY A 213 3.60 5.92 9.22
N HIS A 214 4.84 5.98 8.76
CA HIS A 214 5.50 7.25 8.42
C HIS A 214 5.13 7.64 6.99
N ARG A 215 4.71 8.88 6.76
CA ARG A 215 4.16 9.29 5.45
C ARG A 215 5.19 9.26 4.31
N GLU A 216 6.47 9.42 4.64
CA GLU A 216 7.56 9.27 3.68
C GLU A 216 7.62 7.86 3.05
N THR A 217 7.08 6.83 3.70
CA THR A 217 7.07 5.46 3.16
C THR A 217 6.30 5.36 1.86
N ASP A 218 5.08 5.93 1.79
CA ASP A 218 4.27 5.91 0.57
C ASP A 218 4.96 6.68 -0.56
N LEU A 219 5.53 7.84 -0.28
CA LEU A 219 6.24 8.66 -1.28
C LEU A 219 7.52 7.97 -1.79
N ALA A 220 8.25 7.31 -0.89
CA ALA A 220 9.44 6.55 -1.24
C ALA A 220 9.11 5.31 -2.09
N MET A 221 7.96 4.67 -1.84
CA MET A 221 7.46 3.55 -2.64
C MET A 221 7.06 4.00 -4.05
N MET A 222 6.39 5.16 -4.19
CA MET A 222 6.07 5.75 -5.49
C MET A 222 7.32 6.05 -6.33
N ALA A 223 8.41 6.42 -5.66
CA ALA A 223 9.70 6.69 -6.29
C ALA A 223 10.46 5.42 -6.70
N LEU A 224 10.29 4.30 -5.98
CA LEU A 224 11.08 3.09 -6.17
C LEU A 224 10.89 2.45 -7.55
N PHE A 225 9.65 2.39 -8.04
CA PHE A 225 9.32 1.80 -9.34
C PHE A 225 8.88 2.84 -10.39
N GLY A 226 8.94 4.13 -10.03
CA GLY A 226 8.58 5.25 -10.89
C GLY A 226 7.06 5.39 -11.08
N THR A 227 6.51 6.53 -10.68
CA THR A 227 5.10 6.89 -10.89
C THR A 227 4.96 7.96 -11.98
N PRO A 228 3.98 7.87 -12.90
CA PRO A 228 3.70 8.94 -13.85
C PRO A 228 3.57 10.30 -13.16
N HIS A 229 4.30 11.30 -13.67
CA HIS A 229 4.34 12.66 -13.12
C HIS A 229 4.78 12.76 -11.64
N LEU A 230 5.60 11.82 -11.15
CA LEU A 230 6.07 11.77 -9.75
C LEU A 230 6.50 13.13 -9.20
N GLU A 231 7.35 13.89 -9.90
CA GLU A 231 7.81 15.21 -9.43
C GLU A 231 6.66 16.20 -9.20
N ARG A 232 5.57 16.13 -9.99
CA ARG A 232 4.39 16.99 -9.76
C ARG A 232 3.58 16.53 -8.56
N VAL A 233 3.44 15.21 -8.37
CA VAL A 233 2.80 14.64 -7.17
C VAL A 233 3.56 15.09 -5.94
N LEU A 234 4.89 14.91 -5.93
CA LEU A 234 5.75 15.26 -4.81
C LEU A 234 5.75 16.77 -4.53
N ALA A 235 5.81 17.61 -5.57
CA ALA A 235 5.74 19.07 -5.40
C ALA A 235 4.40 19.53 -4.81
N ALA A 236 3.27 19.03 -5.33
CA ALA A 236 1.95 19.39 -4.83
C ALA A 236 1.68 18.83 -3.41
N TYR A 237 2.25 17.66 -3.10
CA TYR A 237 2.23 17.10 -1.75
C TYR A 237 3.01 17.98 -0.78
N ASP A 238 4.25 18.34 -1.12
CA ASP A 238 5.14 19.14 -0.27
C ASP A 238 4.60 20.57 -0.06
N GLU A 239 3.94 21.15 -1.05
CA GLU A 239 3.22 22.42 -0.91
C GLU A 239 2.08 22.34 0.13
N ALA A 240 1.32 21.24 0.13
CA ALA A 240 0.17 21.06 1.02
C ALA A 240 0.55 20.57 2.43
N ALA A 241 1.57 19.72 2.54
CA ALA A 241 2.06 19.14 3.78
C ALA A 241 3.59 18.96 3.73
N PRO A 242 4.36 20.03 3.99
CA PRO A 242 5.81 20.03 3.85
C PRO A 242 6.49 18.84 4.53
N LEU A 243 7.42 18.22 3.82
CA LEU A 243 8.27 17.15 4.34
C LEU A 243 9.36 17.72 5.24
N ALA A 244 9.78 16.94 6.24
CA ALA A 244 10.85 17.37 7.12
C ALA A 244 12.17 17.46 6.34
N ASP A 245 13.02 18.42 6.71
CA ASP A 245 14.34 18.62 6.10
C ASP A 245 15.11 17.29 6.00
N GLY A 246 15.76 17.08 4.85
CA GLY A 246 16.53 15.87 4.56
C GLY A 246 15.70 14.65 4.14
N TRP A 247 14.38 14.75 3.92
CA TRP A 247 13.55 13.60 3.51
C TRP A 247 14.08 12.86 2.28
N ARG A 248 14.67 13.59 1.30
CA ARG A 248 15.26 12.98 0.11
C ARG A 248 16.41 12.01 0.45
N ALA A 249 17.19 12.31 1.49
CA ALA A 249 18.25 11.43 1.96
C ALA A 249 17.70 10.21 2.73
N ARG A 250 16.48 10.29 3.26
CA ARG A 250 15.80 9.18 3.95
C ARG A 250 15.04 8.24 3.01
N VAL A 251 14.83 8.60 1.74
CA VAL A 251 14.15 7.74 0.75
C VAL A 251 14.69 6.29 0.74
N PRO A 252 16.01 6.03 0.71
CA PRO A 252 16.53 4.67 0.75
C PRO A 252 16.12 3.88 2.00
N LEU A 253 16.06 4.53 3.17
CA LEU A 253 15.61 3.89 4.42
C LEU A 253 14.16 3.41 4.32
N HIS A 254 13.28 4.26 3.79
CA HIS A 254 11.86 3.94 3.58
C HIS A 254 11.65 2.87 2.49
N GLN A 255 12.57 2.75 1.53
CA GLN A 255 12.53 1.73 0.48
C GLN A 255 12.99 0.34 0.94
N LEU A 256 13.63 0.21 2.10
CA LEU A 256 14.10 -1.10 2.59
C LEU A 256 12.95 -2.08 2.84
N HIS A 257 11.85 -1.64 3.43
CA HIS A 257 10.69 -2.51 3.64
C HIS A 257 10.15 -3.12 2.34
N PRO A 258 9.74 -2.32 1.33
CA PRO A 258 9.23 -2.90 0.08
C PRO A 258 10.29 -3.73 -0.64
N LEU A 259 11.57 -3.36 -0.61
CA LEU A 259 12.64 -4.18 -1.21
C LEU A 259 12.80 -5.53 -0.52
N LEU A 260 12.72 -5.60 0.81
CA LEU A 260 12.73 -6.86 1.56
C LEU A 260 11.50 -7.72 1.27
N VAL A 261 10.32 -7.11 1.14
CA VAL A 261 9.10 -7.81 0.69
C VAL A 261 9.32 -8.44 -0.69
N HIS A 262 9.87 -7.68 -1.64
CA HIS A 262 10.15 -8.18 -2.98
C HIS A 262 11.21 -9.30 -2.99
N VAL A 263 12.25 -9.21 -2.15
CA VAL A 263 13.21 -10.32 -1.99
C VAL A 263 12.53 -11.56 -1.41
N ALA A 264 11.61 -11.40 -0.45
CA ALA A 264 10.89 -12.52 0.15
C ALA A 264 9.95 -13.24 -0.85
N LEU A 265 9.29 -12.47 -1.72
CA LEU A 265 8.33 -12.94 -2.72
C LEU A 265 9.00 -13.44 -4.01
N PHE A 266 9.90 -12.65 -4.58
CA PHE A 266 10.44 -12.83 -5.94
C PHE A 266 11.92 -13.21 -5.96
N GLY A 267 12.58 -13.24 -4.80
CA GLY A 267 13.94 -13.75 -4.65
C GLY A 267 15.04 -12.77 -5.03
N ALA A 268 16.16 -13.33 -5.52
CA ALA A 268 17.43 -12.61 -5.66
C ALA A 268 17.44 -11.46 -6.70
N SER A 269 16.43 -11.34 -7.56
CA SER A 269 16.32 -10.26 -8.55
C SER A 269 16.30 -8.86 -7.91
N TYR A 270 15.80 -8.75 -6.68
CA TYR A 270 15.72 -7.47 -5.93
C TYR A 270 16.88 -7.27 -4.96
N ARG A 271 17.81 -8.24 -4.85
CA ARG A 271 18.93 -8.18 -3.92
C ARG A 271 19.83 -6.96 -4.16
N ALA A 272 20.14 -6.64 -5.42
CA ALA A 272 21.03 -5.53 -5.75
C ALA A 272 20.44 -4.20 -5.26
N SER A 273 19.18 -3.93 -5.59
CA SER A 273 18.47 -2.73 -5.15
C SER A 273 18.38 -2.63 -3.62
N LEU A 274 18.12 -3.75 -2.92
CA LEU A 274 18.13 -3.79 -1.45
C LEU A 274 19.48 -3.38 -0.88
N VAL A 275 20.57 -3.93 -1.41
CA VAL A 275 21.93 -3.65 -0.95
C VAL A 275 22.31 -2.20 -1.21
N ASP A 276 21.96 -1.67 -2.37
CA ASP A 276 22.24 -0.27 -2.73
C ASP A 276 21.45 0.71 -1.86
N ALA A 277 20.16 0.42 -1.61
CA ALA A 277 19.35 1.22 -0.68
C ALA A 277 19.91 1.18 0.74
N ALA A 278 20.34 0.00 1.23
CA ALA A 278 20.90 -0.13 2.57
C ALA A 278 22.26 0.58 2.73
N ARG A 279 23.09 0.60 1.69
CA ARG A 279 24.33 1.41 1.66
C ARG A 279 24.00 2.90 1.68
N ALA A 280 23.10 3.34 0.81
CA ALA A 280 22.71 4.74 0.71
C ALA A 280 22.08 5.25 2.02
N ALA A 281 21.34 4.40 2.74
CA ALA A 281 20.79 4.74 4.05
C ALA A 281 21.88 4.95 5.13
N LEU A 282 23.05 4.34 5.01
CA LEU A 282 24.15 4.46 5.98
C LEU A 282 25.13 5.60 5.68
N GLY A 283 25.03 6.24 4.50
CA GLY A 283 25.99 7.25 4.03
C GLY A 283 27.18 6.64 3.30
#